data_AF-A0AAN6MLD3-F1
#
_entry.id   AF-A0AAN6MLD3-F1
#
_cell.length_a   1.000
_cell.length_b   1.000
_cell.length_c   1.000
_cell.angle_alpha   90.00
_cell.angle_beta   90.00
_cell.angle_gamma   90.00
#
_symmetry.space_group_name_H-M   'P 1'
#
loop_
_entity.id
_entity.type
_entity.pdbx_description
1 polymer ?
#
loop_
_entity_poly.entity_id
_entity_poly.type
_entity_poly.pdbx_seq_one_letter_code
_entity_poly.pdbx_strand_id
1 'polypeptide(L)'
;MADASGMSNITSFTKTWHSQPYDFISPTPPKSSPPSPPSPPARAALKLADFIAAENPDVHVVSVQPGWVPTELNGYQKEATDTVDLPGQFYIWLASDEAKFLKGKFVWSNWDAKELLERAEEIKSSKLLTWVVDGVPM
;
A
#
# COMPACT_ATOMS: atom_id res chain seq x y z
N MET A 1 20.34 -2.23 -22.81
CA MET A 1 19.95 -3.50 -22.17
C MET A 1 20.52 -3.48 -20.76
N ALA A 2 19.73 -3.04 -19.77
CA ALA A 2 20.16 -3.06 -18.38
C ALA A 2 19.70 -4.36 -17.76
N ASP A 3 20.67 -5.07 -17.19
CA ASP A 3 20.62 -6.38 -16.58
C ASP A 3 19.62 -6.43 -15.41
N ALA A 4 18.71 -7.40 -15.44
CA ALA A 4 17.63 -7.60 -14.47
C ALA A 4 18.00 -8.53 -13.29
N SER A 5 19.28 -8.73 -13.01
CA SER A 5 19.75 -9.68 -11.99
C SER A 5 19.71 -9.17 -10.54
N GLY A 6 19.27 -7.92 -10.31
CA GLY A 6 19.36 -7.28 -8.98
C GLY A 6 18.06 -7.17 -8.17
N MET A 7 16.91 -7.61 -8.68
CA MET A 7 15.59 -7.28 -8.08
C MET A 7 14.89 -8.44 -7.35
N SER A 8 15.63 -9.46 -6.90
CA SER A 8 15.03 -10.69 -6.35
C SER A 8 14.67 -10.68 -4.85
N ASN A 9 14.94 -9.60 -4.10
CA ASN A 9 14.63 -9.55 -2.66
C ASN A 9 14.09 -8.19 -2.24
N ILE A 10 12.81 -7.91 -2.55
CA ILE A 10 12.06 -6.88 -1.82
C ILE A 10 11.06 -7.60 -0.92
N THR A 11 11.34 -7.59 0.38
CA THR A 11 10.55 -8.21 1.44
C THR A 11 9.24 -7.44 1.60
N SER A 12 8.10 -8.10 1.44
CA SER A 12 6.79 -7.56 1.82
C SER A 12 6.78 -7.17 3.31
N PHE A 13 6.12 -6.07 3.65
CA PHE A 13 6.01 -5.62 5.05
C PHE A 13 5.24 -6.64 5.91
N THR A 14 4.17 -7.22 5.34
CA THR A 14 3.43 -8.35 5.91
C THR A 14 3.93 -9.68 5.35
N LYS A 15 3.93 -10.73 6.18
CA LYS A 15 4.26 -12.11 5.78
C LYS A 15 3.21 -12.65 4.82
N THR A 16 1.97 -12.22 4.99
CA THR A 16 0.85 -12.63 4.15
C THR A 16 0.52 -11.57 3.11
N TRP A 17 0.23 -12.04 1.89
CA TRP A 17 -0.15 -11.22 0.73
C TRP A 17 -1.48 -11.71 0.18
N HIS A 18 -2.40 -10.78 -0.10
CA HIS A 18 -3.77 -11.07 -0.47
C HIS A 18 -4.12 -10.58 -1.87
N SER A 19 -4.87 -11.39 -2.61
CA SER A 19 -5.49 -11.02 -3.90
C SER A 19 -7.02 -11.16 -3.88
N GLN A 20 -7.59 -11.50 -2.72
CA GLN A 20 -9.01 -11.82 -2.55
C GLN A 20 -9.62 -11.18 -1.29
N PRO A 21 -10.95 -11.02 -1.22
CA PRO A 21 -11.64 -10.28 -0.15
C PRO A 21 -11.61 -11.01 1.22
N TYR A 22 -11.86 -10.26 2.29
CA TYR A 22 -11.71 -10.59 3.70
C TYR A 22 -12.57 -11.75 4.27
N ASP A 23 -13.45 -12.38 3.49
CA ASP A 23 -14.14 -13.62 3.91
C ASP A 23 -13.48 -14.91 3.38
N PHE A 24 -12.57 -14.79 2.40
CA PHE A 24 -11.87 -15.90 1.72
C PHE A 24 -10.36 -15.65 1.72
N ILE A 25 -9.78 -15.38 2.89
CA ILE A 25 -8.34 -15.16 3.00
C ILE A 25 -7.64 -16.52 2.99
N SER A 26 -7.29 -17.03 1.81
CA SER A 26 -6.40 -18.18 1.67
C SER A 26 -4.95 -17.68 1.56
N PRO A 27 -4.04 -18.07 2.47
CA PRO A 27 -2.64 -17.66 2.41
C PRO A 27 -1.99 -18.27 1.16
N THR A 28 -1.87 -17.47 0.11
CA THR A 28 -1.14 -17.87 -1.09
C THR A 28 0.30 -17.35 -0.99
N PRO A 29 1.32 -18.22 -1.17
CA PRO A 29 2.71 -17.77 -1.13
C PRO A 29 2.97 -16.74 -2.25
N PRO A 30 3.79 -15.71 -1.99
CA PRO A 30 3.89 -14.55 -2.86
C PRO A 30 4.51 -14.93 -4.22
N LYS A 31 3.81 -14.63 -5.31
CA LYS A 31 4.47 -14.25 -6.57
C LYS A 31 4.73 -12.75 -6.47
N SER A 32 5.80 -12.38 -5.79
CA SER A 32 6.16 -10.98 -5.56
C SER A 32 6.61 -10.32 -6.87
N SER A 33 5.83 -9.36 -7.35
CA SER A 33 6.41 -8.24 -8.09
C SER A 33 6.87 -7.21 -7.04
N PRO A 34 8.11 -6.69 -7.12
CA PRO A 34 8.55 -5.66 -6.19
C PRO A 34 7.60 -4.44 -6.23
N PRO A 35 7.43 -3.70 -5.12
CA PRO A 35 6.76 -2.41 -5.16
C PRO A 35 7.40 -1.53 -6.20
N SER A 36 6.67 -1.35 -7.31
CA SER A 36 7.06 -0.36 -8.29
C SER A 36 6.91 1.00 -7.62
N PRO A 37 7.97 1.84 -7.65
CA PRO A 37 7.87 3.15 -7.06
C PRO A 37 6.80 3.93 -7.85
N PRO A 38 5.94 4.72 -7.17
CA PRO A 38 4.88 5.46 -7.84
C PRO A 38 5.44 6.34 -8.95
N SER A 39 4.67 6.56 -10.01
CA SER A 39 5.06 7.44 -11.11
C SER A 39 5.29 8.89 -10.60
N PRO A 40 6.03 9.74 -11.33
CA PRO A 40 6.25 11.13 -10.92
C PRO A 40 4.97 11.92 -10.55
N PRO A 41 3.87 11.87 -11.33
CA PRO A 41 2.64 12.57 -10.93
C PRO A 41 2.00 11.94 -9.67
N ALA A 42 2.07 10.62 -9.51
CA ALA A 42 1.58 9.95 -8.30
C ALA A 42 2.39 10.38 -7.06
N ARG A 43 3.71 10.54 -7.16
CA ARG A 43 4.54 11.07 -6.06
C ARG A 43 4.15 12.49 -5.67
N ALA A 44 3.86 13.35 -6.64
CA ALA A 44 3.39 14.72 -6.36
C ALA A 44 2.05 14.70 -5.61
N ALA A 45 1.11 13.84 -6.03
CA ALA A 45 -0.17 13.67 -5.35
C ALA A 45 -0.01 13.14 -3.91
N LEU A 46 0.89 12.18 -3.69
CA LEU A 46 1.22 11.71 -2.34
C LEU A 46 1.76 12.86 -1.48
N LYS A 47 2.58 13.76 -2.05
CA LYS A 47 3.11 14.90 -1.28
C LYS A 47 2.05 15.91 -0.92
N LEU A 48 1.11 16.15 -1.83
CA LEU A 48 -0.05 16.98 -1.55
C LEU A 48 -0.89 16.39 -0.41
N ALA A 49 -1.11 15.07 -0.40
CA ALA A 49 -1.84 14.39 0.65
C ALA A 49 -1.16 14.55 2.03
N ASP A 50 0.18 14.48 2.10
CA ASP A 50 0.91 14.75 3.35
C ASP A 50 0.67 16.18 3.87
N PHE A 51 0.65 17.18 2.98
CA PHE A 51 0.39 18.56 3.36
C PHE A 51 -1.04 18.74 3.86
N ILE A 52 -2.02 18.13 3.20
CA ILE A 52 -3.42 18.13 3.66
C ILE A 52 -3.53 17.52 5.06
N ALA A 53 -2.82 16.42 5.30
CA ALA A 53 -2.79 15.75 6.60
C ALA A 53 -2.11 16.59 7.70
N ALA A 54 -1.11 17.40 7.33
CA ALA A 54 -0.40 18.29 8.24
C ALA A 54 -1.22 19.55 8.58
N GLU A 55 -1.96 20.09 7.61
CA GLU A 55 -2.82 21.27 7.79
C GLU A 55 -4.12 20.94 8.54
N ASN A 56 -4.58 19.69 8.48
CA ASN A 56 -5.83 19.24 9.10
C ASN A 56 -5.58 18.07 10.09
N PRO A 57 -5.19 18.37 11.36
CA PRO A 57 -4.87 17.36 12.36
C PRO A 57 -6.04 16.44 12.75
N ASP A 58 -7.27 16.87 12.49
CA ASP A 58 -8.52 16.15 12.71
C ASP A 58 -8.87 15.21 11.54
N VAL A 59 -8.36 15.45 10.34
CA VAL A 59 -8.64 14.62 9.15
C VAL A 59 -7.75 13.39 9.10
N HIS A 60 -8.32 12.21 8.90
CA HIS A 60 -7.57 10.97 8.71
C HIS A 60 -7.20 10.79 7.23
N VAL A 61 -5.95 11.06 6.89
CA VAL A 61 -5.42 10.89 5.53
C VAL A 61 -4.52 9.66 5.51
N VAL A 62 -4.81 8.72 4.60
CA VAL A 62 -4.01 7.53 4.35
C VAL A 62 -3.81 7.40 2.85
N SER A 63 -2.58 7.15 2.42
CA SER A 63 -2.29 6.90 1.00
C SER A 63 -2.27 5.40 0.75
N VAL A 64 -3.04 4.95 -0.26
CA VAL A 64 -3.24 3.52 -0.50
C VAL A 64 -2.90 3.16 -1.93
N GLN A 65 -2.16 2.07 -2.11
CA GLN A 65 -2.06 1.39 -3.39
C GLN A 65 -3.16 0.33 -3.46
N PRO A 66 -4.09 0.43 -4.43
CA PRO A 66 -5.30 -0.38 -4.48
C PRO A 66 -5.09 -1.84 -4.96
N GLY A 67 -3.85 -2.30 -5.12
CA GLY A 67 -3.54 -3.54 -5.83
C GLY A 67 -3.67 -3.42 -7.35
N TRP A 68 -3.57 -4.55 -8.05
CA TRP A 68 -3.69 -4.64 -9.50
C TRP A 68 -5.05 -5.23 -9.88
N VAL A 69 -6.03 -4.34 -9.96
CA VAL A 69 -7.43 -4.67 -10.24
C VAL A 69 -7.77 -4.36 -11.71
N PRO A 70 -8.49 -5.23 -12.44
CA PRO A 70 -8.92 -4.94 -13.81
C PRO A 70 -9.99 -3.84 -13.79
N THR A 71 -9.67 -2.70 -14.40
CA THR A 71 -10.55 -1.52 -14.45
C THR A 71 -10.56 -0.94 -15.85
N GLU A 72 -11.54 -0.08 -16.16
CA GLU A 72 -11.58 0.64 -17.44
C GLU A 72 -10.27 1.43 -17.69
N LEU A 73 -9.69 2.00 -16.61
CA LEU A 73 -8.45 2.77 -16.66
C LEU A 73 -7.25 1.96 -17.19
N ASN A 74 -7.22 0.64 -16.97
CA ASN A 74 -6.17 -0.24 -17.48
C ASN A 74 -6.65 -1.14 -18.65
N GLY A 75 -7.84 -0.88 -19.19
CA GLY A 75 -8.39 -1.65 -20.31
C GLY A 75 -8.78 -3.09 -19.95
N TYR A 76 -9.15 -3.35 -18.69
CA TYR A 76 -9.50 -4.69 -18.20
C TYR A 76 -8.41 -5.73 -18.46
N GLN A 77 -7.18 -5.40 -18.11
CA GLN A 77 -6.04 -6.33 -18.19
C GLN A 77 -6.40 -7.66 -17.53
N LYS A 78 -6.27 -8.77 -18.27
CA LYS A 78 -6.60 -10.11 -17.78
C LYS A 78 -5.56 -10.65 -16.81
N GLU A 79 -4.37 -10.04 -16.81
CA GLU A 79 -3.25 -10.34 -15.93
C GLU A 79 -3.44 -9.75 -14.53
N ALA A 80 -4.39 -8.82 -14.37
CA ALA A 80 -4.76 -8.25 -13.09
C ALA A 80 -5.44 -9.33 -12.22
N THR A 81 -4.76 -9.74 -11.15
CA THR A 81 -5.17 -10.86 -10.30
C THR A 81 -6.11 -10.46 -9.17
N ASP A 82 -6.17 -9.17 -8.84
CA ASP A 82 -6.89 -8.70 -7.66
C ASP A 82 -8.35 -8.34 -8.00
N THR A 83 -9.28 -8.67 -7.11
CA THR A 83 -10.70 -8.32 -7.26
C THR A 83 -10.98 -6.91 -6.76
N VAL A 84 -12.05 -6.27 -7.28
CA VAL A 84 -12.49 -4.92 -6.81
C VAL A 84 -12.87 -4.89 -5.33
N ASP A 85 -13.30 -6.03 -4.80
CA ASP A 85 -13.75 -6.18 -3.41
C ASP A 85 -12.59 -6.09 -2.41
N LEU A 86 -11.37 -6.49 -2.80
CA LEU A 86 -10.17 -6.42 -1.94
C LEU A 86 -9.88 -4.99 -1.47
N PRO A 87 -9.60 -4.01 -2.37
CA PRO A 87 -9.39 -2.64 -1.93
C PRO A 87 -10.66 -2.04 -1.31
N GLY A 88 -11.85 -2.42 -1.78
CA GLY A 88 -13.13 -1.95 -1.23
C GLY A 88 -13.26 -2.25 0.28
N GLN A 89 -13.05 -3.50 0.68
CA GLN A 89 -13.11 -3.89 2.08
C GLN A 89 -11.94 -3.32 2.90
N PHE A 90 -10.75 -3.23 2.30
CA PHE A 90 -9.61 -2.59 2.95
C PHE A 90 -9.85 -1.11 3.25
N TYR A 91 -10.51 -0.36 2.35
CA TYR A 91 -10.90 1.03 2.59
C TYR A 91 -11.91 1.18 3.70
N ILE A 92 -12.88 0.25 3.80
CA ILE A 92 -13.85 0.23 4.90
C ILE A 92 -13.11 0.03 6.24
N TRP A 93 -12.16 -0.91 6.28
CA TRP A 93 -11.33 -1.12 7.46
C TRP A 93 -10.46 0.11 7.80
N LEU A 94 -9.86 0.77 6.80
CA LEU A 94 -9.07 2.00 7.01
C LEU A 94 -9.90 3.17 7.56
N ALA A 95 -11.21 3.19 7.30
CA ALA A 95 -12.12 4.20 7.85
C ALA A 95 -12.51 3.92 9.32
N SER A 96 -12.20 2.72 9.84
CA SER A 96 -12.50 2.34 11.22
C SER A 96 -11.52 2.95 12.24
N ASP A 97 -11.91 2.95 13.51
CA ASP A 97 -11.07 3.44 14.61
C ASP A 97 -9.78 2.63 14.80
N GLU A 98 -9.79 1.36 14.38
CA GLU A 98 -8.64 0.46 14.50
C GLU A 98 -7.46 0.91 13.64
N ALA A 99 -7.72 1.54 12.49
CA ALA A 99 -6.71 1.95 11.53
C ALA A 99 -6.14 3.36 11.78
N LYS A 100 -6.54 4.05 12.85
CA LYS A 100 -6.10 5.43 13.16
C LYS A 100 -4.58 5.60 13.24
N PHE A 101 -3.85 4.54 13.57
CA PHE A 101 -2.39 4.54 13.64
C PHE A 101 -1.72 4.68 12.26
N LEU A 102 -2.47 4.46 11.17
CA LEU A 102 -1.99 4.58 9.79
C LEU A 102 -2.12 5.99 9.22
N LYS A 103 -2.48 6.99 10.04
CA LYS A 103 -2.54 8.39 9.62
C LYS A 103 -1.19 8.85 9.05
N GLY A 104 -1.23 9.38 7.82
CA GLY A 104 -0.06 9.86 7.08
C GLY A 104 0.88 8.73 6.63
N LYS A 105 0.40 7.48 6.57
CA LYS A 105 1.17 6.33 6.09
C LYS A 105 0.76 5.93 4.68
N PHE A 106 1.67 5.23 4.01
CA PHE A 106 1.49 4.62 2.71
C PHE A 106 1.31 3.11 2.87
N VAL A 107 0.15 2.59 2.48
CA VAL A 107 -0.25 1.19 2.68
C VAL A 107 -0.74 0.55 1.39
N TRP A 108 -0.70 -0.77 1.33
CA TRP A 108 -1.13 -1.55 0.18
C TRP A 108 -2.34 -2.40 0.54
N SER A 109 -3.36 -2.44 -0.32
CA SER A 109 -4.57 -3.24 -0.08
C SER A 109 -4.31 -4.75 -0.01
N ASN A 110 -3.19 -5.21 -0.58
CA ASN A 110 -2.77 -6.60 -0.53
C ASN A 110 -2.15 -7.01 0.83
N TRP A 111 -1.91 -6.07 1.75
CA TRP A 111 -1.37 -6.38 3.07
C TRP A 111 -2.41 -6.91 4.03
N ASP A 112 -1.97 -7.73 4.98
CA ASP A 112 -2.85 -8.27 6.01
C ASP A 112 -3.15 -7.23 7.10
N ALA A 113 -4.43 -6.94 7.31
CA ALA A 113 -4.89 -5.95 8.28
C ALA A 113 -4.60 -6.37 9.74
N LYS A 114 -4.63 -7.67 10.05
CA LYS A 114 -4.33 -8.19 11.39
C LYS A 114 -2.84 -8.06 11.68
N GLU A 115 -1.98 -8.39 10.71
CA GLU A 115 -0.53 -8.18 10.86
C GLU A 115 -0.19 -6.69 11.02
N LEU A 116 -0.90 -5.80 10.33
CA LEU A 116 -0.75 -4.35 10.51
C LEU A 116 -1.13 -3.90 11.92
N LEU A 117 -2.21 -4.46 12.50
CA LEU A 117 -2.63 -4.18 13.87
C LEU A 117 -1.63 -4.70 14.90
N GLU A 118 -1.13 -5.93 14.73
CA GLU A 118 -0.12 -6.52 15.61
C GLU A 118 1.17 -5.69 15.65
N ARG A 119 1.50 -5.03 14.53
CA ARG A 119 2.68 -4.16 14.38
C ARG A 119 2.38 -2.67 14.54
N ALA A 120 1.20 -2.30 15.04
CA ALA A 120 0.79 -0.90 15.14
C ALA A 120 1.79 -0.04 15.95
N GLU A 121 2.33 -0.57 17.04
CA GLU A 121 3.30 0.14 17.89
C GLU A 121 4.66 0.34 17.19
N GLU A 122 5.08 -0.61 16.37
CA GLU A 122 6.30 -0.50 15.55
C GLU A 122 6.13 0.57 14.46
N ILE A 123 4.95 0.62 13.84
CA ILE A 123 4.62 1.59 12.78
C ILE A 123 4.50 3.02 13.33
N LYS A 124 3.99 3.18 14.56
CA LYS A 124 3.92 4.49 15.22
C LYS A 124 5.30 5.02 15.63
N SER A 125 6.16 4.14 16.15
CA SER A 125 7.46 4.53 16.71
C SER A 125 8.54 4.75 15.65
N SER A 126 8.37 4.18 14.46
CA SER A 126 9.35 4.25 13.38
C SER A 126 8.90 5.12 12.20
N LYS A 127 9.84 5.40 11.28
CA LYS A 127 9.54 5.99 9.97
C LYS A 127 9.04 4.94 8.95
N LEU A 128 8.70 3.72 9.39
CA LEU A 128 8.16 2.69 8.50
C LEU A 128 6.85 3.17 7.89
N LEU A 129 6.63 2.77 6.63
CA LEU A 129 5.45 3.15 5.84
C LEU A 129 5.30 4.66 5.60
N THR A 130 6.30 5.45 5.99
CA THR A 130 6.39 6.87 5.65
C THR A 130 7.20 6.98 4.38
N TRP A 131 6.53 7.32 3.30
CA TRP A 131 7.19 7.50 2.01
C TRP A 131 7.94 8.85 2.02
N VAL A 132 9.12 8.91 1.40
CA VAL A 132 9.95 10.12 1.32
C VAL A 132 10.45 10.26 -0.11
N VAL A 133 10.41 11.49 -0.65
CA VAL A 133 11.18 11.84 -1.84
C VAL A 133 12.57 12.23 -1.37
N ASP A 134 13.50 11.31 -1.42
CA ASP A 134 14.91 11.63 -1.14
C ASP A 134 15.59 12.10 -2.43
N GLY A 135 16.53 13.04 -2.27
CA GLY A 135 17.36 13.49 -3.38
C GLY A 135 18.36 12.40 -3.78
N VAL A 136 18.71 12.31 -5.06
CA VAL A 136 19.87 11.52 -5.46
C VAL A 136 21.10 12.33 -5.09
N PRO A 137 22.01 11.82 -4.22
CA PRO A 137 23.26 12.51 -3.94
C PRO A 137 24.05 12.63 -5.25
N MET A 138 24.51 13.85 -5.55
CA MET A 138 25.44 14.10 -6.65
C MET A 138 26.87 13.74 -6.28
#